data_AF-A0A228QWH9-F1
#
_entry.id   AF-A0A228QWH9-F1
#
_cell.length_a   1.000
_cell.length_b   1.000
_cell.length_c   1.000
_cell.angle_alpha   90.00
_cell.angle_beta   90.00
_cell.angle_gamma   90.00
#
_symmetry.space_group_name_H-M   'P 1'
#
loop_
_entity.id
_entity.type
_entity.pdbx_description
1 polymer ?
#
loop_
_entity_poly.entity_id
_entity_poly.type
_entity_poly.pdbx_seq_one_letter_code
_entity_poly.pdbx_strand_id
1 'polypeptide(L)'
;MQNEVDDLAEYGVPNFSANLDELFALEGFSDFDEELASDDEYSGRYFADASDEFIRREAGKCNALWGQLQVSMSKRDTVGVRELLLEAEVTRVDCSVPVTWDYWAWTFGVSGFDHAYFKRAYGEAPRTVTFKDFMATSGGKLGHQLAYGLYSFHSKGRWGVQYADEKNWRIVQEATWDGMWQERGDATYFLCWVKRNGKYGLIRPEETGVITICEPAFDDFWYFEGRTAFVQVGDKIGLIGVDGVWLLEPCLDECSDYEEGYAWAAVGKGYGFLGEDGQWSVPPKYEEIGDICWGVSAAMRSGEQWGLMELASGQWLSAPQWHSLEWSEERTAFLVGPDKTIAMDARGQLLSDSD
;
A
#
# COMPACT_ATOMS: atom_id res chain seq x y z
N MET A 1 -41.16 -10.56 -26.67
CA MET A 1 -39.89 -10.40 -25.93
C MET A 1 -40.18 -9.67 -24.64
N GLN A 2 -40.62 -10.39 -23.62
CA GLN A 2 -40.60 -9.96 -22.22
C GLN A 2 -40.95 -11.18 -21.36
N ASN A 3 -39.97 -12.08 -21.25
CA ASN A 3 -39.77 -12.97 -20.09
C ASN A 3 -38.61 -12.30 -19.33
N GLU A 4 -38.40 -12.39 -18.02
CA GLU A 4 -38.84 -13.31 -16.98
C GLU A 4 -39.01 -12.46 -15.71
N VAL A 5 -40.17 -12.63 -15.08
CA VAL A 5 -40.34 -12.49 -13.63
C VAL A 5 -40.17 -13.93 -13.11
N ASP A 6 -39.45 -14.08 -12.00
CA ASP A 6 -39.17 -15.32 -11.24
C ASP A 6 -37.85 -16.06 -11.60
N ASP A 7 -36.76 -15.74 -10.88
CA ASP A 7 -35.76 -16.71 -10.38
C ASP A 7 -34.68 -16.02 -9.51
N LEU A 8 -35.01 -15.69 -8.25
CA LEU A 8 -34.02 -15.30 -7.23
C LEU A 8 -34.15 -16.12 -5.93
N ALA A 9 -34.64 -17.36 -6.05
CA ALA A 9 -34.70 -18.31 -4.93
C ALA A 9 -33.39 -19.10 -4.71
N GLU A 10 -32.31 -18.82 -5.46
CA GLU A 10 -31.11 -19.69 -5.49
C GLU A 10 -29.92 -19.23 -4.63
N TYR A 11 -29.97 -18.08 -3.94
CA TYR A 11 -28.80 -17.56 -3.20
C TYR A 11 -28.79 -17.76 -1.68
N GLY A 12 -29.69 -18.57 -1.11
CA GLY A 12 -29.52 -19.11 0.24
C GLY A 12 -29.22 -18.09 1.35
N VAL A 13 -29.70 -16.84 1.23
CA VAL A 13 -29.55 -15.82 2.27
C VAL A 13 -30.60 -16.11 3.36
N PRO A 14 -30.21 -16.30 4.63
CA PRO A 14 -31.16 -16.53 5.70
C PRO A 14 -32.10 -15.32 5.84
N ASN A 15 -33.40 -15.60 5.82
CA ASN A 15 -34.44 -14.65 6.18
C ASN A 15 -34.31 -14.35 7.69
N PHE A 16 -33.62 -13.26 8.05
CA PHE A 16 -33.67 -12.73 9.41
C PHE A 16 -34.87 -11.78 9.54
N SER A 17 -36.07 -12.34 9.41
CA SER A 17 -37.28 -11.80 10.01
C SER A 17 -37.45 -12.40 11.41
N ALA A 18 -36.63 -11.94 12.36
CA ALA A 18 -36.77 -12.06 13.82
C ALA A 18 -35.46 -11.51 14.40
N ASN A 19 -35.41 -10.45 15.21
CA ASN A 19 -36.22 -10.21 16.39
C ASN A 19 -36.14 -8.71 16.76
N LEU A 20 -36.76 -7.83 15.97
CA LEU A 20 -36.88 -6.41 16.32
C LEU A 20 -37.93 -6.18 17.42
N ASP A 21 -38.90 -7.09 17.56
CA ASP A 21 -39.96 -7.00 18.57
C ASP A 21 -39.43 -7.17 20.01
N GLU A 22 -38.28 -7.81 20.23
CA GLU A 22 -37.64 -7.89 21.55
C GLU A 22 -36.95 -6.57 21.97
N LEU A 23 -36.66 -5.67 21.02
CA LEU A 23 -36.07 -4.35 21.30
C LEU A 23 -37.13 -3.29 21.62
N PHE A 24 -38.39 -3.50 21.22
CA PHE A 24 -39.52 -2.60 21.47
C PHE A 24 -40.31 -2.93 22.75
N ALA A 25 -39.90 -3.93 23.54
CA ALA A 25 -40.53 -4.26 24.82
C ALA A 25 -40.12 -3.35 26.00
N LEU A 26 -39.35 -2.27 25.76
CA LEU A 26 -39.11 -1.23 26.76
C LEU A 26 -40.12 -0.09 26.56
N GLU A 27 -41.11 -0.12 27.45
CA GLU A 27 -42.28 0.75 27.53
C GLU A 27 -42.01 2.24 27.29
N GLY A 28 -42.97 2.85 26.58
CA GLY A 28 -43.67 4.00 27.14
C GLY A 28 -43.31 5.36 26.56
N PHE A 29 -43.83 5.69 25.38
CA PHE A 29 -44.24 7.05 25.04
C PHE A 29 -45.42 6.97 24.06
N SER A 30 -46.63 6.97 24.61
CA SER A 30 -47.85 7.26 23.86
C SER A 30 -48.07 8.77 23.80
N ASP A 31 -48.70 9.19 22.71
CA ASP A 31 -49.29 10.50 22.43
C ASP A 31 -48.37 11.48 21.68
N PHE A 32 -48.44 11.40 20.35
CA PHE A 32 -48.03 12.44 19.41
C PHE A 32 -49.31 13.10 18.88
N ASP A 33 -49.58 14.33 19.29
CA ASP A 33 -50.65 15.17 18.74
C ASP A 33 -50.11 15.91 17.51
N GLU A 34 -50.79 15.76 16.38
CA GLU A 34 -50.24 15.94 15.03
C GLU A 34 -50.37 17.37 14.45
N GLU A 35 -50.62 18.40 15.27
CA GLU A 35 -51.11 19.70 14.74
C GLU A 35 -50.23 20.94 14.97
N LEU A 36 -48.92 20.82 15.22
CA LEU A 36 -48.08 22.00 15.46
C LEU A 36 -46.68 21.87 14.84
N ALA A 37 -46.60 22.01 13.51
CA ALA A 37 -45.34 22.11 12.76
C ALA A 37 -45.24 23.44 12.01
N SER A 38 -45.17 24.54 12.75
CA SER A 38 -44.62 25.81 12.24
C SER A 38 -44.24 26.69 13.42
N ASP A 39 -43.04 26.51 13.97
CA ASP A 39 -42.23 27.59 14.56
C ASP A 39 -40.92 27.00 15.12
N ASP A 40 -39.78 27.62 14.75
CA ASP A 40 -38.40 27.30 15.15
C ASP A 40 -38.15 27.31 16.68
N GLU A 41 -39.14 27.67 17.48
CA GLU A 41 -39.05 27.73 18.94
C GLU A 41 -39.26 26.37 19.64
N TYR A 42 -39.83 25.36 18.96
CA TYR A 42 -40.20 24.09 19.60
C TYR A 42 -39.09 23.01 19.58
N SER A 43 -38.21 23.01 18.57
CA SER A 43 -37.09 22.05 18.48
C SER A 43 -36.05 22.26 19.60
N GLY A 44 -35.89 23.51 20.05
CA GLY A 44 -35.00 23.88 21.16
C GLY A 44 -35.48 23.40 22.53
N ARG A 45 -36.78 23.16 22.74
CA ARG A 45 -37.33 22.73 24.04
C ARG A 45 -37.40 21.22 24.20
N TYR A 46 -37.71 20.46 23.15
CA TYR A 46 -37.83 19.00 23.24
C TYR A 46 -36.52 18.26 23.54
N PHE A 47 -35.38 18.84 23.17
CA PHE A 47 -34.06 18.22 23.35
C PHE A 47 -33.16 18.96 24.34
N ALA A 48 -33.65 20.03 24.97
CA ALA A 48 -32.96 20.66 26.09
C ALA A 48 -32.79 19.71 27.30
N ASP A 49 -33.65 18.69 27.39
CA ASP A 49 -33.64 17.70 28.47
C ASP A 49 -33.13 16.31 28.03
N ALA A 50 -32.59 16.19 26.80
CA ALA A 50 -32.02 14.93 26.32
C ALA A 50 -30.74 14.56 27.08
N SER A 51 -30.60 13.29 27.49
CA SER A 51 -29.43 12.84 28.25
C SER A 51 -28.16 12.77 27.39
N ASP A 52 -27.00 13.07 27.98
CA ASP A 52 -25.70 13.00 27.27
C ASP A 52 -25.40 11.62 26.67
N GLU A 53 -26.02 10.56 27.20
CA GLU A 53 -25.91 9.20 26.67
C GLU A 53 -26.75 9.01 25.40
N PHE A 54 -28.00 9.48 25.40
CA PHE A 54 -28.82 9.54 24.20
C PHE A 54 -28.11 10.36 23.11
N ILE A 55 -27.54 11.49 23.50
CA ILE A 55 -26.81 12.38 22.60
C ILE A 55 -25.62 11.65 21.96
N ARG A 56 -24.76 11.02 22.77
CA ARG A 56 -23.61 10.26 22.26
C ARG A 56 -24.01 9.11 21.35
N ARG A 57 -25.09 8.40 21.68
CA ARG A 57 -25.60 7.28 20.90
C ARG A 57 -26.05 7.70 19.51
N GLU A 58 -26.89 8.73 19.42
CA GLU A 58 -27.42 9.18 18.12
C GLU A 58 -26.31 9.80 17.25
N ALA A 59 -25.37 10.55 17.85
CA ALA A 59 -24.19 11.04 17.12
C ALA A 59 -23.32 9.92 16.56
N GLY A 60 -23.14 8.82 17.32
CA GLY A 60 -22.43 7.63 16.86
C GLY A 60 -23.08 6.98 15.64
N LYS A 61 -24.41 6.86 15.64
CA LYS A 61 -25.18 6.31 14.51
C LYS A 61 -25.07 7.18 13.26
N CYS A 62 -25.21 8.50 13.39
CA CYS A 62 -25.08 9.41 12.26
C CYS A 62 -23.69 9.34 11.61
N ASN A 63 -22.63 9.33 12.42
CA ASN A 63 -21.26 9.21 11.92
C ASN A 63 -21.01 7.88 11.20
N ALA A 64 -21.57 6.78 11.70
CA ALA A 64 -21.45 5.47 11.08
C ALA A 64 -22.14 5.42 9.71
N LEU A 65 -23.37 5.92 9.61
CA LEU A 65 -24.12 6.00 8.36
C LEU A 65 -23.41 6.87 7.31
N TRP A 66 -22.89 8.03 7.71
CA TRP A 66 -22.10 8.90 6.82
C TRP A 66 -20.83 8.20 6.31
N GLY A 67 -20.16 7.45 7.17
CA GLY A 67 -19.01 6.63 6.78
C GLY A 67 -19.37 5.59 5.71
N GLN A 68 -20.50 4.89 5.88
CA GLN A 68 -20.98 3.88 4.93
C GLN A 68 -21.35 4.50 3.58
N LEU A 69 -22.07 5.62 3.59
CA LEU A 69 -22.44 6.36 2.38
C LEU A 69 -21.20 6.82 1.61
N GLN A 70 -20.19 7.33 2.32
CA GLN A 70 -18.92 7.74 1.71
C GLN A 70 -18.20 6.57 1.03
N VAL A 71 -18.21 5.39 1.64
CA VAL A 71 -17.61 4.18 1.06
C VAL A 71 -18.36 3.75 -0.21
N SER A 72 -19.69 3.64 -0.17
CA SER A 72 -20.48 3.26 -1.36
C SER A 72 -20.32 4.26 -2.50
N MET A 73 -20.31 5.57 -2.21
CA MET A 73 -20.06 6.61 -3.22
C MET A 73 -18.66 6.50 -3.84
N SER A 74 -17.63 6.24 -3.02
CA SER A 74 -16.24 6.09 -3.51
C SER A 74 -16.04 4.88 -4.42
N LYS A 75 -16.81 3.81 -4.19
CA LYS A 75 -16.83 2.58 -5.00
C LYS A 75 -17.75 2.70 -6.23
N ARG A 76 -18.43 3.84 -6.41
CA ARG A 76 -19.52 4.03 -7.39
C ARG A 76 -20.63 2.98 -7.26
N ASP A 77 -20.83 2.47 -6.05
CA ASP A 77 -21.86 1.50 -5.71
C ASP A 77 -23.20 2.23 -5.56
N THR A 78 -23.86 2.46 -6.69
CA THR A 78 -25.12 3.19 -6.75
C THR A 78 -26.26 2.45 -6.04
N VAL A 79 -26.18 1.12 -5.96
CA VAL A 79 -27.17 0.31 -5.24
C VAL A 79 -26.95 0.44 -3.74
N GLY A 80 -25.71 0.31 -3.25
CA GLY A 80 -25.40 0.50 -1.83
C GLY A 80 -25.69 1.93 -1.34
N VAL A 81 -25.39 2.96 -2.15
CA VAL A 81 -25.82 4.33 -1.84
C VAL A 81 -27.34 4.41 -1.74
N ARG A 82 -28.07 3.82 -2.68
CA ARG A 82 -29.54 3.84 -2.67
C ARG A 82 -30.12 3.11 -1.45
N GLU A 83 -29.61 1.93 -1.11
CA GLU A 83 -30.08 1.14 0.04
C GLU A 83 -29.77 1.83 1.37
N LEU A 84 -28.57 2.42 1.54
CA LEU A 84 -28.23 3.20 2.74
C LEU A 84 -29.11 4.46 2.88
N LEU A 85 -29.46 5.10 1.76
CA LEU A 85 -30.40 6.22 1.74
C LEU A 85 -31.84 5.78 2.07
N LEU A 86 -32.23 4.53 1.76
CA LEU A 86 -33.54 3.97 2.10
C LEU A 86 -33.61 3.50 3.56
N GLU A 87 -32.53 2.90 4.08
CA GLU A 87 -32.39 2.40 5.46
C GLU A 87 -32.33 3.54 6.50
N ALA A 88 -31.80 4.71 6.11
CA ALA A 88 -31.82 5.94 6.92
C ALA A 88 -33.22 6.56 7.12
N GLU A 89 -34.29 5.84 6.79
CA GLU A 89 -35.70 6.27 6.84
C GLU A 89 -36.07 7.51 5.99
N VAL A 90 -35.71 7.50 4.70
CA VAL A 90 -36.45 8.31 3.69
C VAL A 90 -37.85 7.74 3.42
N THR A 91 -38.28 6.70 4.14
CA THR A 91 -39.57 6.02 3.98
C THR A 91 -40.67 6.50 4.92
N ARG A 92 -40.41 7.45 5.83
CA ARG A 92 -41.45 8.20 6.57
C ARG A 92 -41.81 9.55 5.94
N VAL A 93 -41.50 9.73 4.66
CA VAL A 93 -42.00 10.87 3.91
C VAL A 93 -43.47 10.58 3.60
N ASP A 94 -44.39 11.30 4.26
CA ASP A 94 -45.71 11.51 3.70
C ASP A 94 -45.51 12.05 2.27
N CYS A 95 -45.88 11.25 1.27
CA CYS A 95 -45.76 11.55 -0.14
C CYS A 95 -46.52 12.83 -0.57
N SER A 96 -47.19 13.51 0.36
CA SER A 96 -47.85 14.80 0.18
C SER A 96 -46.89 16.00 0.21
N VAL A 97 -45.69 15.88 0.79
CA VAL A 97 -44.71 16.98 0.89
C VAL A 97 -43.62 16.82 -0.17
N PRO A 98 -43.37 17.82 -1.03
CA PRO A 98 -42.31 17.74 -2.04
C PRO A 98 -40.96 17.51 -1.35
N VAL A 99 -40.24 16.45 -1.73
CA VAL A 99 -38.88 16.20 -1.26
C VAL A 99 -37.96 17.25 -1.88
N THR A 100 -37.83 18.40 -1.21
CA THR A 100 -36.93 19.48 -1.58
C THR A 100 -35.56 19.27 -0.93
N TRP A 101 -34.53 19.88 -1.52
CA TRP A 101 -33.14 19.74 -1.09
C TRP A 101 -32.91 20.11 0.39
N ASP A 102 -33.64 21.10 0.89
CA ASP A 102 -33.65 21.54 2.28
C ASP A 102 -34.20 20.50 3.25
N TYR A 103 -35.23 19.74 2.86
CA TYR A 103 -35.76 18.62 3.65
C TYR A 103 -34.77 17.43 3.67
N TRP A 104 -34.14 17.18 2.52
CA TRP A 104 -33.08 16.18 2.36
C TRP A 104 -31.85 16.48 3.23
N ALA A 105 -31.47 17.76 3.31
CA ALA A 105 -30.38 18.25 4.15
C ALA A 105 -30.72 18.22 5.65
N TRP A 106 -32.00 18.32 6.00
CA TRP A 106 -32.51 18.23 7.37
C TRP A 106 -32.46 16.80 7.92
N THR A 107 -32.93 15.81 7.16
CA THR A 107 -32.98 14.39 7.57
C THR A 107 -31.61 13.72 7.60
N PHE A 108 -30.72 14.04 6.64
CA PHE A 108 -29.35 13.48 6.59
C PHE A 108 -28.33 14.25 7.43
N GLY A 109 -28.71 15.39 8.01
CA GLY A 109 -27.81 16.15 8.85
C GLY A 109 -26.70 16.86 8.08
N VAL A 110 -27.07 17.72 7.11
CA VAL A 110 -26.31 18.98 6.97
C VAL A 110 -26.67 19.91 8.13
N SER A 111 -27.88 19.79 8.69
CA SER A 111 -28.27 20.40 9.97
C SER A 111 -27.42 19.92 11.14
N GLY A 112 -26.86 18.69 11.08
CA GLY A 112 -25.89 18.18 12.06
C GLY A 112 -24.54 18.90 12.08
N PHE A 113 -24.26 19.73 11.06
CA PHE A 113 -23.07 20.58 11.06
C PHE A 113 -23.24 21.87 11.88
N ASP A 114 -24.46 22.26 12.29
CA ASP A 114 -24.70 23.45 13.13
C ASP A 114 -25.98 23.36 14.00
N HIS A 115 -26.36 22.17 14.46
CA HIS A 115 -27.50 22.02 15.38
C HIS A 115 -27.10 22.36 16.82
N ALA A 116 -27.94 23.10 17.56
CA ALA A 116 -27.68 23.52 18.95
C ALA A 116 -27.33 22.36 19.90
N TYR A 117 -27.83 21.17 19.58
CA TYR A 117 -27.49 19.89 20.20
C TYR A 117 -25.99 19.60 20.24
N PHE A 118 -25.25 19.84 19.15
CA PHE A 118 -23.80 19.58 19.06
C PHE A 118 -22.96 20.64 19.78
N LYS A 119 -23.45 21.88 19.87
CA LYS A 119 -22.79 22.97 20.63
C LYS A 119 -22.72 22.66 22.13
N ARG A 120 -23.73 21.99 22.69
CA ARG A 120 -23.83 21.74 24.15
C ARG A 120 -22.96 20.56 24.61
N ALA A 121 -22.86 19.49 23.81
CA ALA A 121 -22.18 18.26 24.22
C ALA A 121 -20.65 18.29 24.06
N TYR A 122 -20.11 19.09 23.12
CA TYR A 122 -18.69 19.02 22.77
C TYR A 122 -17.93 20.35 22.86
N GLY A 123 -18.59 21.51 22.96
CA GLY A 123 -17.89 22.80 22.95
C GLY A 123 -17.04 23.07 21.70
N GLU A 124 -17.16 22.23 20.67
CA GLU A 124 -16.44 22.35 19.41
C GLU A 124 -17.20 23.28 18.48
N ALA A 125 -16.46 24.18 17.82
CA ALA A 125 -17.00 24.98 16.74
C ALA A 125 -17.53 24.05 15.63
N PRO A 126 -18.61 24.42 14.91
CA PRO A 126 -19.10 23.66 13.76
C PRO A 126 -17.94 23.32 12.84
N ARG A 127 -17.85 22.06 12.39
CA ARG A 127 -16.74 21.60 11.54
C ARG A 127 -16.69 22.49 10.30
N THR A 128 -15.61 23.25 10.14
CA THR A 128 -15.44 24.27 9.09
C THR A 128 -15.19 23.69 7.69
N VAL A 129 -15.46 22.40 7.49
CA VAL A 129 -15.13 21.67 6.26
C VAL A 129 -16.41 21.50 5.46
N THR A 130 -16.47 22.17 4.31
CA THR A 130 -17.62 22.13 3.40
C THR A 130 -17.54 20.93 2.45
N PHE A 131 -18.66 20.54 1.82
CA PHE A 131 -18.65 19.54 0.73
C PHE A 131 -17.69 19.91 -0.42
N LYS A 132 -17.43 21.22 -0.61
CA LYS A 132 -16.45 21.73 -1.57
C LYS A 132 -15.01 21.48 -1.11
N ASP A 133 -14.74 21.56 0.19
CA ASP A 133 -13.47 21.15 0.79
C ASP A 133 -13.31 19.62 0.73
N PHE A 134 -14.40 18.87 0.88
CA PHE A 134 -14.46 17.41 0.70
C PHE A 134 -14.11 17.00 -0.73
N MET A 135 -14.67 17.66 -1.76
CA MET A 135 -14.34 17.43 -3.17
C MET A 135 -12.92 17.87 -3.55
N ALA A 136 -12.40 18.92 -2.91
CA ALA A 136 -11.00 19.35 -3.08
C ALA A 136 -10.02 18.38 -2.41
N THR A 137 -10.41 17.72 -1.30
CA THR A 137 -9.65 16.63 -0.66
C THR A 137 -9.88 15.26 -1.28
N SER A 138 -11.02 15.02 -1.95
CA SER A 138 -11.31 13.78 -2.67
C SER A 138 -10.67 13.73 -4.07
N GLY A 139 -9.73 14.64 -4.35
CA GLY A 139 -8.65 14.38 -5.30
C GLY A 139 -7.77 13.19 -4.89
N GLY A 140 -8.00 12.59 -3.71
CA GLY A 140 -7.44 11.31 -3.33
C GLY A 140 -8.01 10.17 -4.16
N LYS A 141 -7.21 9.63 -5.09
CA LYS A 141 -7.36 8.23 -5.49
C LYS A 141 -7.33 7.40 -4.19
N LEU A 142 -8.31 6.51 -3.96
CA LEU A 142 -8.09 5.37 -3.07
C LEU A 142 -6.77 4.74 -3.53
N GLY A 143 -5.79 4.68 -2.63
CA GLY A 143 -4.51 4.09 -2.94
C GLY A 143 -4.63 2.58 -3.06
N HIS A 144 -3.52 1.91 -3.33
CA HIS A 144 -3.48 0.46 -3.48
C HIS A 144 -3.83 -0.24 -2.16
N GLN A 145 -4.47 -1.41 -2.28
CA GLN A 145 -4.68 -2.34 -1.18
C GLN A 145 -3.32 -2.85 -0.71
N LEU A 146 -3.04 -2.69 0.59
CA LEU A 146 -1.76 -3.04 1.18
C LEU A 146 -1.77 -4.51 1.63
N ALA A 147 -2.55 -4.83 2.66
CA ALA A 147 -2.73 -6.19 3.17
C ALA A 147 -4.03 -6.28 3.97
N TYR A 148 -4.80 -7.38 3.87
CA TYR A 148 -5.93 -7.72 4.76
C TYR A 148 -6.80 -6.54 5.24
N GLY A 149 -7.51 -5.87 4.33
CA GLY A 149 -8.38 -4.74 4.68
C GLY A 149 -7.64 -3.42 4.94
N LEU A 150 -6.31 -3.38 4.83
CA LEU A 150 -5.52 -2.16 4.89
C LEU A 150 -5.39 -1.52 3.51
N TYR A 151 -5.58 -0.22 3.48
CA TYR A 151 -5.48 0.59 2.28
C TYR A 151 -4.63 1.82 2.56
N SER A 152 -3.86 2.19 1.55
CA SER A 152 -3.23 3.50 1.51
C SER A 152 -4.27 4.57 1.19
N PHE A 153 -4.15 5.73 1.82
CA PHE A 153 -4.95 6.91 1.46
C PHE A 153 -4.07 8.15 1.39
N HIS A 154 -4.51 9.12 0.61
CA HIS A 154 -3.82 10.38 0.41
C HIS A 154 -4.71 11.55 0.83
N SER A 155 -4.24 12.38 1.77
CA SER A 155 -4.96 13.51 2.33
C SER A 155 -4.00 14.69 2.54
N LYS A 156 -4.41 15.89 2.10
CA LYS A 156 -3.63 17.14 2.26
C LYS A 156 -2.17 17.03 1.77
N GLY A 157 -1.95 16.31 0.67
CA GLY A 157 -0.62 16.14 0.08
C GLY A 157 0.26 15.10 0.77
N ARG A 158 -0.30 14.28 1.67
CA ARG A 158 0.43 13.25 2.42
C ARG A 158 -0.29 11.91 2.41
N TRP A 159 0.48 10.86 2.63
CA TRP A 159 0.03 9.47 2.67
C TRP A 159 -0.18 8.99 4.09
N GLY A 160 -1.19 8.16 4.29
CA GLY A 160 -1.51 7.45 5.53
C GLY A 160 -2.05 6.05 5.27
N VAL A 161 -2.37 5.33 6.35
CA VAL A 161 -2.96 3.98 6.30
C VAL A 161 -4.33 3.99 6.97
N GLN A 162 -5.30 3.34 6.33
CA GLN A 162 -6.61 3.07 6.92
C GLN A 162 -6.92 1.57 6.86
N TYR A 163 -7.74 1.12 7.79
CA TYR A 163 -8.41 -0.19 7.72
C TYR A 163 -9.83 0.04 7.22
N ALA A 164 -10.30 -0.83 6.32
CA ALA A 164 -11.68 -0.86 5.87
C ALA A 164 -12.11 -2.30 5.52
N ASP A 165 -13.27 -2.70 6.04
CA ASP A 165 -14.01 -3.88 5.61
C ASP A 165 -15.41 -3.47 5.08
N GLU A 166 -16.32 -4.44 4.92
CA GLU A 166 -17.68 -4.18 4.43
C GLU A 166 -18.52 -3.29 5.36
N LYS A 167 -18.20 -3.26 6.66
CA LYS A 167 -19.04 -2.66 7.71
C LYS A 167 -18.33 -1.57 8.51
N ASN A 168 -17.00 -1.61 8.58
CA ASN A 168 -16.19 -0.76 9.44
C ASN A 168 -15.04 -0.13 8.67
N TRP A 169 -14.65 1.07 9.09
CA TRP A 169 -13.39 1.69 8.67
C TRP A 169 -12.80 2.52 9.80
N ARG A 170 -11.47 2.70 9.79
CA ARG A 170 -10.77 3.62 10.69
C ARG A 170 -9.41 4.01 10.16
N ILE A 171 -8.91 5.16 10.60
CA ILE A 171 -7.51 5.54 10.39
C ILE A 171 -6.61 4.67 11.27
N VAL A 172 -5.65 3.99 10.65
CA VAL A 172 -4.59 3.22 11.33
C VAL A 172 -3.38 4.11 11.56
N GLN A 173 -3.04 4.93 10.56
CA GLN A 173 -1.97 5.92 10.64
C GLN A 173 -2.38 7.18 9.88
N GLU A 174 -2.36 8.31 10.57
CA GLU A 174 -2.65 9.62 10.01
C GLU A 174 -1.73 9.94 8.83
N ALA A 175 -2.25 10.70 7.87
CA ALA A 175 -1.54 11.08 6.65
C ALA A 175 -0.36 12.01 6.96
N THR A 176 0.83 11.42 7.10
CA THR A 176 2.03 12.11 7.60
C THR A 176 3.24 11.97 6.68
N TRP A 177 3.25 11.00 5.76
CA TRP A 177 4.36 10.75 4.85
C TRP A 177 4.22 11.52 3.54
N ASP A 178 5.34 11.97 2.99
CA ASP A 178 5.43 12.70 1.73
C ASP A 178 5.26 11.77 0.51
N GLY A 179 5.53 10.47 0.69
CA GLY A 179 5.39 9.44 -0.34
C GLY A 179 5.24 8.06 0.27
N MET A 180 4.62 7.14 -0.46
CA MET A 180 4.46 5.74 -0.05
C MET A 180 4.39 4.81 -1.26
N TRP A 181 5.14 3.70 -1.22
CA TRP A 181 5.22 2.69 -2.27
C TRP A 181 5.12 1.30 -1.65
N GLN A 182 4.24 0.47 -2.19
CA GLN A 182 4.05 -0.89 -1.72
C GLN A 182 4.99 -1.84 -2.43
N GLU A 183 5.58 -2.77 -1.69
CA GLU A 183 6.31 -3.91 -2.24
C GLU A 183 5.37 -4.86 -2.99
N ARG A 184 5.88 -5.49 -4.06
CA ARG A 184 5.08 -6.40 -4.91
C ARG A 184 5.58 -7.83 -4.93
N GLY A 185 6.67 -8.12 -4.23
CA GLY A 185 7.21 -9.48 -4.13
C GLY A 185 6.34 -10.40 -3.25
N ASP A 186 6.27 -11.68 -3.59
CA ASP A 186 5.47 -12.68 -2.87
C ASP A 186 5.83 -12.79 -1.38
N ALA A 187 7.09 -12.55 -1.02
CA ALA A 187 7.56 -12.60 0.36
C ALA A 187 7.57 -11.22 1.06
N THR A 188 7.26 -10.14 0.34
CA THR A 188 7.43 -8.75 0.80
C THR A 188 6.19 -7.88 0.61
N TYR A 189 5.09 -8.39 0.02
CA TYR A 189 3.88 -7.61 -0.30
C TYR A 189 3.24 -6.84 0.87
N PHE A 190 3.56 -7.22 2.11
CA PHE A 190 3.12 -6.57 3.35
C PHE A 190 4.02 -5.40 3.77
N LEU A 191 5.11 -5.14 3.06
CA LEU A 191 6.04 -4.05 3.32
C LEU A 191 5.70 -2.83 2.45
N CYS A 192 5.96 -1.64 2.99
CA CYS A 192 5.86 -0.39 2.25
C CYS A 192 7.06 0.50 2.51
N TRP A 193 7.62 1.06 1.45
CA TRP A 193 8.53 2.19 1.53
C TRP A 193 7.73 3.46 1.78
N VAL A 194 8.22 4.31 2.68
CA VAL A 194 7.63 5.60 3.01
C VAL A 194 8.68 6.69 2.93
N LYS A 195 8.28 7.88 2.50
CA LYS A 195 9.15 9.05 2.44
C LYS A 195 8.73 10.09 3.46
N ARG A 196 9.70 10.66 4.18
CA ARG A 196 9.48 11.80 5.07
C ARG A 196 10.70 12.70 5.09
N ASN A 197 10.48 14.01 4.94
CA ASN A 197 11.54 15.03 4.93
C ASN A 197 12.67 14.71 3.93
N GLY A 198 12.30 14.15 2.77
CA GLY A 198 13.26 13.80 1.72
C GLY A 198 13.94 12.44 1.87
N LYS A 199 13.79 11.73 3.00
CA LYS A 199 14.39 10.43 3.26
C LYS A 199 13.38 9.29 3.17
N TYR A 200 13.85 8.09 2.83
CA TYR A 200 13.06 6.87 2.76
C TYR A 200 13.25 5.99 4.00
N GLY A 201 12.18 5.33 4.42
CA GLY A 201 12.14 4.32 5.47
C GLY A 201 11.22 3.16 5.07
N LEU A 202 11.21 2.13 5.89
CA LEU A 202 10.49 0.88 5.63
C LEU A 202 9.50 0.63 6.77
N ILE A 203 8.25 0.34 6.41
CA ILE A 203 7.19 0.04 7.37
C ILE A 203 6.47 -1.26 7.02
N ARG A 204 5.83 -1.85 8.02
CA ARG A 204 4.82 -2.90 7.86
C ARG A 204 3.48 -2.41 8.43
N PRO A 205 2.49 -2.11 7.57
CA PRO A 205 1.14 -1.83 8.03
C PRO A 205 0.50 -3.06 8.66
N GLU A 206 -0.13 -2.89 9.82
CA GLU A 206 -0.96 -3.89 10.48
C GLU A 206 -2.32 -3.28 10.85
N GLU A 207 -3.29 -4.11 11.18
CA GLU A 207 -4.61 -3.63 11.57
C GLU A 207 -4.52 -2.73 12.82
N THR A 208 -3.73 -3.11 13.81
CA THR A 208 -3.62 -2.38 15.09
C THR A 208 -2.73 -1.13 15.03
N GLY A 209 -1.96 -0.95 13.96
CA GLY A 209 -1.01 0.14 13.83
C GLY A 209 0.01 -0.12 12.73
N VAL A 210 0.96 0.82 12.56
CA VAL A 210 2.08 0.64 11.62
C VAL A 210 3.34 0.32 12.42
N ILE A 211 4.04 -0.75 12.03
CA ILE A 211 5.36 -1.08 12.56
C ILE A 211 6.41 -0.39 11.70
N THR A 212 7.23 0.46 12.30
CA THR A 212 8.41 1.00 11.64
C THR A 212 9.54 -0.03 11.71
N ILE A 213 9.99 -0.50 10.55
CA ILE A 213 11.13 -1.41 10.41
C ILE A 213 12.41 -0.57 10.32
N CYS A 214 12.40 0.43 9.43
CA CYS A 214 13.46 1.43 9.34
C CYS A 214 12.84 2.82 9.38
N GLU A 215 13.28 3.65 10.32
CA GLU A 215 12.92 5.07 10.31
C GLU A 215 13.43 5.74 9.01
N PRO A 216 12.73 6.76 8.47
CA PRO A 216 13.19 7.47 7.29
C PRO A 216 14.60 8.04 7.44
N ALA A 217 15.57 7.39 6.80
CA ALA A 217 16.99 7.69 6.90
C ALA A 217 17.76 7.48 5.59
N PHE A 218 17.20 6.71 4.65
CA PHE A 218 17.82 6.38 3.38
C PHE A 218 17.63 7.51 2.36
N ASP A 219 18.66 7.74 1.54
CA ASP A 219 18.64 8.69 0.43
C ASP A 219 17.88 8.14 -0.78
N ASP A 220 17.98 6.84 -1.02
CA ASP A 220 17.24 6.11 -2.06
C ASP A 220 17.14 4.62 -1.70
N PHE A 221 16.33 3.87 -2.47
CA PHE A 221 16.17 2.43 -2.30
C PHE A 221 15.87 1.73 -3.63
N TRP A 222 16.18 0.44 -3.68
CA TRP A 222 15.72 -0.49 -4.71
C TRP A 222 14.69 -1.44 -4.10
N TYR A 223 13.73 -1.91 -4.90
CA TYR A 223 12.69 -2.83 -4.42
C TYR A 223 13.31 -4.15 -3.94
N PHE A 224 12.59 -4.85 -3.08
CA PHE A 224 13.06 -6.15 -2.60
C PHE A 224 13.14 -7.18 -3.73
N GLU A 225 14.30 -7.82 -3.85
CA GLU A 225 14.50 -9.03 -4.64
C GLU A 225 14.64 -10.20 -3.68
N GLY A 226 13.68 -11.12 -3.71
CA GLY A 226 13.57 -12.18 -2.71
C GLY A 226 13.31 -11.62 -1.30
N ARG A 227 14.37 -11.54 -0.48
CA ARG A 227 14.30 -11.13 0.94
C ARG A 227 15.23 -9.97 1.30
N THR A 228 15.87 -9.37 0.32
CA THR A 228 16.84 -8.28 0.53
C THR A 228 16.57 -7.12 -0.40
N ALA A 229 17.02 -5.93 0.01
CA ALA A 229 16.91 -4.71 -0.77
C ALA A 229 18.16 -3.86 -0.59
N PHE A 230 18.63 -3.28 -1.69
CA PHE A 230 19.67 -2.26 -1.64
C PHE A 230 19.07 -0.93 -1.18
N VAL A 231 19.82 -0.20 -0.36
CA VAL A 231 19.46 1.14 0.10
C VAL A 231 20.67 2.06 0.07
N GLN A 232 20.44 3.32 -0.26
CA GLN A 232 21.48 4.35 -0.34
C GLN A 232 21.52 5.19 0.93
N VAL A 233 22.73 5.45 1.45
CA VAL A 233 23.00 6.38 2.55
C VAL A 233 24.19 7.26 2.16
N GLY A 234 23.94 8.54 1.95
CA GLY A 234 24.90 9.45 1.32
C GLY A 234 25.26 8.96 -0.08
N ASP A 235 26.56 8.85 -0.36
CA ASP A 235 27.08 8.40 -1.67
C ASP A 235 27.34 6.88 -1.71
N LYS A 236 26.88 6.13 -0.70
CA LYS A 236 27.15 4.69 -0.56
C LYS A 236 25.89 3.87 -0.54
N ILE A 237 25.97 2.66 -1.09
CA ILE A 237 24.90 1.67 -1.11
C ILE A 237 25.23 0.56 -0.11
N GLY A 238 24.22 0.12 0.64
CA GLY A 238 24.25 -1.05 1.52
C GLY A 238 23.08 -1.98 1.22
N LEU A 239 23.05 -3.13 1.90
CA LEU A 239 22.04 -4.17 1.72
C LEU A 239 21.34 -4.45 3.06
N ILE A 240 20.00 -4.43 3.05
CA ILE A 240 19.18 -4.77 4.22
C ILE A 240 18.30 -5.99 3.97
N GLY A 241 17.97 -6.71 5.03
CA GLY A 241 16.92 -7.73 5.03
C GLY A 241 15.52 -7.14 5.21
N VAL A 242 14.50 -7.98 5.05
CA VAL A 242 13.07 -7.61 5.28
C VAL A 242 12.78 -7.13 6.71
N ASP A 243 13.66 -7.44 7.67
CA ASP A 243 13.59 -7.01 9.06
C ASP A 243 14.35 -5.68 9.31
N GLY A 244 14.91 -5.08 8.26
CA GLY A 244 15.67 -3.83 8.33
C GLY A 244 17.10 -4.00 8.84
N VAL A 245 17.56 -5.23 9.08
CA VAL A 245 18.92 -5.50 9.54
C VAL A 245 19.89 -5.37 8.36
N TRP A 246 21.01 -4.69 8.58
CA TRP A 246 22.10 -4.62 7.61
C TRP A 246 22.72 -6.01 7.40
N LEU A 247 22.66 -6.50 6.17
CA LEU A 247 23.44 -7.63 5.69
C LEU A 247 24.81 -7.16 5.18
N LEU A 248 24.83 -5.94 4.63
CA LEU A 248 26.05 -5.22 4.27
C LEU A 248 25.85 -3.74 4.60
N GLU A 249 26.66 -3.19 5.51
CA GLU A 249 26.64 -1.75 5.80
C GLU A 249 26.99 -0.92 4.55
N PRO A 250 26.51 0.33 4.42
CA PRO A 250 26.76 1.15 3.25
C PRO A 250 28.25 1.32 2.95
N CYS A 251 28.71 0.69 1.87
CA CYS A 251 30.12 0.72 1.45
C CYS A 251 30.32 0.63 -0.07
N LEU A 252 29.29 0.21 -0.80
CA LEU A 252 29.34 0.05 -2.25
C LEU A 252 29.25 1.42 -2.93
N ASP A 253 30.05 1.62 -3.97
CA ASP A 253 29.98 2.77 -4.87
C ASP A 253 28.90 2.58 -5.94
N GLU A 254 28.71 1.34 -6.39
CA GLU A 254 27.76 0.94 -7.43
C GLU A 254 27.44 -0.55 -7.28
N CYS A 255 26.24 -0.98 -7.70
CA CYS A 255 25.86 -2.39 -7.81
C CYS A 255 24.78 -2.59 -8.89
N SER A 256 24.66 -3.81 -9.38
CA SER A 256 23.53 -4.24 -10.21
C SER A 256 22.36 -4.80 -9.40
N ASP A 257 21.26 -5.07 -10.09
CA ASP A 257 20.22 -6.00 -9.65
C ASP A 257 20.80 -7.43 -9.52
N TYR A 258 20.09 -8.35 -8.88
CA TYR A 258 20.53 -9.74 -8.81
C TYR A 258 20.25 -10.48 -10.12
N GLU A 259 21.31 -11.07 -10.68
CA GLU A 259 21.22 -12.01 -11.80
C GLU A 259 21.66 -13.38 -11.32
N GLU A 260 20.72 -14.33 -11.31
CA GLU A 260 20.98 -15.73 -10.92
C GLU A 260 21.59 -15.87 -9.50
N GLY A 261 21.16 -15.00 -8.58
CA GLY A 261 21.55 -15.02 -7.16
C GLY A 261 22.80 -14.20 -6.83
N TYR A 262 23.39 -13.50 -7.81
CA TYR A 262 24.53 -12.61 -7.61
C TYR A 262 24.27 -11.22 -8.17
N ALA A 263 24.71 -10.20 -7.44
CA ALA A 263 24.84 -8.85 -7.96
C ALA A 263 26.32 -8.54 -8.13
N TRP A 264 26.73 -7.94 -9.24
CA TRP A 264 28.06 -7.34 -9.27
C TRP A 264 28.04 -6.03 -8.49
N ALA A 265 29.15 -5.73 -7.80
CA ALA A 265 29.26 -4.52 -7.01
C ALA A 265 30.68 -3.97 -7.00
N ALA A 266 30.78 -2.64 -6.93
CA ALA A 266 32.02 -1.89 -6.93
C ALA A 266 32.32 -1.30 -5.55
N VAL A 267 33.57 -1.41 -5.12
CA VAL A 267 34.13 -0.69 -3.97
C VAL A 267 35.46 -0.05 -4.39
N GLY A 268 35.49 1.27 -4.44
CA GLY A 268 36.59 2.04 -4.99
C GLY A 268 36.78 1.77 -6.48
N LYS A 269 37.90 1.14 -6.85
CA LYS A 269 38.20 0.76 -8.25
C LYS A 269 38.05 -0.74 -8.51
N GLY A 270 37.68 -1.49 -7.48
CA GLY A 270 37.57 -2.94 -7.56
C GLY A 270 36.12 -3.36 -7.73
N TYR A 271 35.91 -4.32 -8.63
CA TYR A 271 34.65 -4.99 -8.86
C TYR A 271 34.69 -6.41 -8.32
N GLY A 272 33.54 -6.90 -7.85
CA GLY A 272 33.33 -8.23 -7.31
C GLY A 272 31.85 -8.64 -7.40
N PHE A 273 31.53 -9.79 -6.81
CA PHE A 273 30.19 -10.36 -6.78
C PHE A 273 29.71 -10.57 -5.35
N LEU A 274 28.51 -10.06 -5.08
CA LEU A 274 27.83 -10.10 -3.82
C LEU A 274 26.65 -11.07 -3.92
N GLY A 275 26.53 -11.99 -2.96
CA GLY A 275 25.36 -12.85 -2.83
C GLY A 275 24.16 -12.13 -2.19
N GLU A 276 22.99 -12.74 -2.28
CA GLU A 276 21.77 -12.25 -1.59
C GLU A 276 21.91 -12.21 -0.06
N ASP A 277 22.84 -12.96 0.52
CA ASP A 277 23.12 -12.96 1.96
C ASP A 277 24.03 -11.80 2.41
N GLY A 278 24.44 -10.93 1.48
CA GLY A 278 25.37 -9.83 1.72
C GLY A 278 26.83 -10.27 1.87
N GLN A 279 27.15 -11.53 1.60
CA GLN A 279 28.52 -12.02 1.58
C GLN A 279 29.12 -11.91 0.18
N TRP A 280 30.40 -11.55 0.11
CA TRP A 280 31.14 -11.55 -1.15
C TRP A 280 31.45 -12.98 -1.56
N SER A 281 30.88 -13.43 -2.67
CA SER A 281 31.35 -14.65 -3.35
C SER A 281 32.69 -14.38 -4.05
N VAL A 282 32.83 -13.17 -4.60
CA VAL A 282 34.06 -12.66 -5.21
C VAL A 282 34.34 -11.27 -4.65
N PRO A 283 35.40 -11.06 -3.85
CA PRO A 283 35.71 -9.76 -3.28
C PRO A 283 36.01 -8.68 -4.34
N PRO A 284 35.72 -7.39 -4.06
CA PRO A 284 35.84 -6.30 -5.02
C PRO A 284 37.31 -5.87 -5.22
N LYS A 285 38.05 -6.65 -6.00
CA LYS A 285 39.50 -6.45 -6.23
C LYS A 285 39.92 -6.52 -7.70
N TYR A 286 38.97 -6.68 -8.60
CA TYR A 286 39.21 -6.84 -10.04
C TYR A 286 38.91 -5.54 -10.76
N GLU A 287 39.68 -5.24 -11.82
CA GLU A 287 39.56 -3.94 -12.49
C GLU A 287 38.28 -3.81 -13.32
N GLU A 288 37.80 -4.91 -13.91
CA GLU A 288 36.63 -4.95 -14.78
C GLU A 288 35.91 -6.31 -14.67
N ILE A 289 34.60 -6.29 -14.85
CA ILE A 289 33.73 -7.46 -15.04
C ILE A 289 33.26 -7.43 -16.50
N GLY A 290 33.36 -8.57 -17.18
CA GLY A 290 32.83 -8.78 -18.52
C GLY A 290 31.56 -9.62 -18.49
N ASP A 291 31.37 -10.46 -19.50
CA ASP A 291 30.16 -11.27 -19.60
C ASP A 291 30.03 -12.27 -18.45
N ILE A 292 28.81 -12.36 -17.92
CA ILE A 292 28.38 -13.35 -16.92
C ILE A 292 27.61 -14.43 -17.68
N CYS A 293 27.95 -15.69 -17.46
CA CYS A 293 27.33 -16.81 -18.14
C CYS A 293 26.62 -17.72 -17.14
N TRP A 294 25.29 -17.73 -17.25
CA TRP A 294 24.36 -18.65 -16.56
C TRP A 294 24.62 -18.76 -15.05
N GLY A 295 24.95 -17.64 -14.39
CA GLY A 295 25.15 -17.60 -12.93
C GLY A 295 26.29 -18.50 -12.42
N VAL A 296 27.07 -19.09 -13.33
CA VAL A 296 28.11 -20.07 -13.03
C VAL A 296 29.48 -19.42 -13.11
N SER A 297 29.70 -18.61 -14.15
CA SER A 297 31.01 -18.02 -14.40
C SER A 297 30.93 -16.60 -14.91
N ALA A 298 32.00 -15.84 -14.68
CA ALA A 298 32.14 -14.50 -15.21
C ALA A 298 33.55 -14.25 -15.75
N ALA A 299 33.61 -13.46 -16.81
CA ALA A 299 34.83 -12.87 -17.32
C ALA A 299 35.33 -11.81 -16.34
N MET A 300 36.55 -11.98 -15.81
CA MET A 300 37.12 -11.06 -14.82
C MET A 300 38.47 -10.57 -15.27
N ARG A 301 38.68 -9.25 -15.21
CA ARG A 301 39.97 -8.65 -15.52
C ARG A 301 40.82 -8.52 -14.27
N SER A 302 42.07 -8.96 -14.38
CA SER A 302 43.09 -8.86 -13.34
C SER A 302 44.36 -8.31 -13.97
N GLY A 303 44.65 -7.03 -13.73
CA GLY A 303 45.69 -6.29 -14.45
C GLY A 303 45.30 -6.08 -15.93
N GLU A 304 46.15 -6.50 -16.86
CA GLU A 304 45.91 -6.33 -18.30
C GLU A 304 45.30 -7.55 -18.98
N GLN A 305 44.97 -8.60 -18.21
CA GLN A 305 44.52 -9.88 -18.74
C GLN A 305 43.17 -10.30 -18.19
N TRP A 306 42.42 -11.01 -19.03
CA TRP A 306 41.14 -11.62 -18.71
C TRP A 306 41.32 -13.07 -18.29
N GLY A 307 40.55 -13.47 -17.28
CA GLY A 307 40.36 -14.85 -16.85
C GLY A 307 38.88 -15.19 -16.70
N LEU A 308 38.57 -16.47 -16.59
CA LEU A 308 37.23 -16.97 -16.32
C LEU A 308 37.15 -17.45 -14.87
N MET A 309 36.20 -16.95 -14.11
CA MET A 309 36.03 -17.24 -12.69
C MET A 309 34.71 -17.96 -12.41
N GLU A 310 34.72 -18.95 -11.54
CA GLU A 310 33.51 -19.56 -11.00
C GLU A 310 32.91 -18.64 -9.93
N LEU A 311 31.65 -18.24 -10.08
CA LEU A 311 30.99 -17.28 -9.18
C LEU A 311 30.77 -17.87 -7.78
N ALA A 312 30.42 -19.14 -7.68
CA ALA A 312 30.09 -19.78 -6.40
C ALA A 312 31.29 -19.89 -5.46
N SER A 313 32.49 -20.12 -6.00
CA SER A 313 33.71 -20.34 -5.20
C SER A 313 34.70 -19.18 -5.27
N GLY A 314 34.55 -18.28 -6.25
CA GLY A 314 35.53 -17.24 -6.58
C GLY A 314 36.87 -17.79 -7.08
N GLN A 315 36.92 -19.07 -7.51
CA GLN A 315 38.12 -19.69 -8.05
C GLN A 315 38.22 -19.48 -9.56
N TRP A 316 39.45 -19.39 -10.06
CA TRP A 316 39.72 -19.33 -11.48
C TRP A 316 39.44 -20.68 -12.15
N LEU A 317 38.47 -20.71 -13.07
CA LEU A 317 38.29 -21.79 -14.03
C LEU A 317 39.37 -21.70 -15.13
N SER A 318 39.71 -20.48 -15.52
CA SER A 318 40.84 -20.14 -16.38
C SER A 318 41.53 -18.90 -15.81
N ALA A 319 42.80 -19.03 -15.41
CA ALA A 319 43.54 -17.92 -14.81
C ALA A 319 43.68 -16.74 -15.80
N PRO A 320 43.84 -15.50 -15.31
CA PRO A 320 44.06 -14.34 -16.16
C PRO A 320 45.28 -14.52 -17.06
N GLN A 321 45.03 -14.71 -18.34
CA GLN A 321 46.07 -14.87 -19.37
C GLN A 321 45.60 -14.42 -20.76
N TRP A 322 44.30 -14.16 -20.92
CA TRP A 322 43.69 -13.86 -22.22
C TRP A 322 43.69 -12.36 -22.49
N HIS A 323 43.93 -11.99 -23.75
CA HIS A 323 43.84 -10.58 -24.17
C HIS A 323 42.40 -10.09 -24.24
N SER A 324 41.47 -10.96 -24.62
CA SER A 324 40.03 -10.75 -24.58
C SER A 324 39.33 -12.05 -24.22
N LEU A 325 38.15 -11.93 -23.61
CA LEU A 325 37.28 -13.03 -23.22
C LEU A 325 35.84 -12.53 -23.29
N GLU A 326 35.06 -13.01 -24.26
CA GLU A 326 33.71 -12.51 -24.55
C GLU A 326 32.77 -13.68 -24.85
N TRP A 327 31.53 -13.60 -24.36
CA TRP A 327 30.52 -14.61 -24.58
C TRP A 327 29.97 -14.54 -26.01
N SER A 328 29.87 -15.69 -26.67
CA SER A 328 29.21 -15.83 -27.98
C SER A 328 27.99 -16.71 -27.84
N GLU A 329 26.80 -16.12 -27.99
CA GLU A 329 25.53 -16.85 -28.03
C GLU A 329 25.49 -17.88 -29.17
N GLU A 330 26.08 -17.55 -30.33
CA GLU A 330 26.09 -18.43 -31.50
C GLU A 330 26.91 -19.72 -31.26
N ARG A 331 28.01 -19.61 -30.52
CA ARG A 331 28.86 -20.75 -30.19
C ARG A 331 28.58 -21.33 -28.80
N THR A 332 27.70 -20.70 -28.02
CA THR A 332 27.43 -21.02 -26.62
C THR A 332 28.71 -21.20 -25.80
N ALA A 333 29.69 -20.31 -26.04
CA ALA A 333 31.03 -20.39 -25.47
C ALA A 333 31.69 -19.01 -25.40
N PHE A 334 32.69 -18.88 -24.53
CA PHE A 334 33.57 -17.72 -24.50
C PHE A 334 34.59 -17.80 -25.64
N LEU A 335 34.73 -16.72 -26.40
CA LEU A 335 35.78 -16.54 -27.38
C LEU A 335 36.98 -15.85 -26.74
N VAL A 336 38.14 -16.51 -26.79
CA VAL A 336 39.35 -16.06 -26.09
C VAL A 336 40.53 -15.80 -27.03
N GLY A 337 41.48 -15.02 -26.52
CA GLY A 337 42.71 -14.65 -27.24
C GLY A 337 42.53 -13.43 -28.15
N PRO A 338 43.62 -12.89 -28.71
CA PRO A 338 43.61 -11.60 -29.42
C PRO A 338 42.67 -11.57 -30.64
N ASP A 339 42.51 -12.72 -31.31
CA ASP A 339 41.71 -12.85 -32.52
C ASP A 339 40.33 -13.50 -32.25
N LYS A 340 40.01 -13.83 -30.98
CA LYS A 340 38.74 -14.45 -30.55
C LYS A 340 38.37 -15.73 -31.32
N THR A 341 39.37 -16.53 -31.68
CA THR A 341 39.17 -17.75 -32.47
C THR A 341 39.02 -19.01 -31.61
N ILE A 342 39.58 -18.99 -30.40
CA ILE A 342 39.56 -20.13 -29.48
C ILE A 342 38.26 -20.08 -28.69
N ALA A 343 37.50 -21.18 -28.68
CA ALA A 343 36.29 -21.31 -27.87
C ALA A 343 36.62 -21.99 -26.52
N MET A 344 36.03 -21.48 -25.45
CA MET A 344 36.14 -22.00 -24.09
C MET A 344 34.73 -22.07 -23.50
N ASP A 345 34.35 -23.22 -22.95
CA ASP A 345 33.06 -23.34 -22.29
C ASP A 345 32.98 -22.53 -20.98
N ALA A 346 31.78 -22.43 -20.42
CA ALA A 346 31.53 -21.74 -19.14
C ALA A 346 32.21 -22.40 -17.92
N ARG A 347 32.90 -23.53 -18.10
CA ARG A 347 33.68 -24.23 -17.06
C ARG A 347 35.19 -24.09 -17.27
N GLY A 348 35.62 -23.29 -18.24
CA GLY A 348 37.03 -23.03 -18.53
C GLY A 348 37.71 -24.10 -19.38
N GLN A 349 36.97 -25.05 -19.95
CA GLN A 349 37.52 -26.06 -20.85
C GLN A 349 37.58 -25.52 -22.29
N LEU A 350 38.76 -25.58 -22.90
CA LEU A 350 38.91 -25.24 -24.32
C LEU A 350 38.22 -26.28 -25.20
N LEU A 351 37.42 -25.81 -26.14
CA LEU A 351 36.70 -26.62 -27.10
C LEU A 351 37.56 -26.84 -28.35
N SER A 352 37.46 -28.02 -28.94
CA SER A 352 38.16 -28.32 -30.19
C SER A 352 37.38 -27.74 -31.38
N ASP A 353 38.04 -27.37 -32.47
CA ASP A 353 37.41 -26.83 -33.71
C ASP A 353 36.42 -27.82 -34.40
N SER A 354 36.15 -28.99 -33.81
CA SER A 354 35.33 -30.07 -34.37
C SER A 354 33.96 -30.28 -33.72
N ASP A 355 33.56 -29.46 -32.74
CA ASP A 355 32.29 -29.62 -32.00
C ASP A 355 31.26 -28.52 -32.31
#